data_AF-A0A1R3J3R2-F1
#
_entry.id   AF-A0A1R3J3R2-F1
#
_cell.length_a   1.000
_cell.length_b   1.000
_cell.length_c   1.000
_cell.angle_alpha   90.00
_cell.angle_beta   90.00
_cell.angle_gamma   90.00
#
_symmetry.space_group_name_H-M   'P 1'
#
loop_
_entity.id
_entity.type
_entity.pdbx_description
1 polymer ?
#
loop_
_entity_poly.entity_id
_entity_poly.type
_entity_poly.pdbx_seq_one_letter_code
_entity_poly.pdbx_strand_id
1 'polypeptide(L)'
;MDEAVIAYKLKDASDWWRDINNSPVWQDRIFYTLAALYALVAAVALVQLIRIQLRVPEYGWTTQKVFHFLNFLVNGVRAVVFTFRRNVQNLHPEILQHILLDVPSLAFFTTYALLVLFWAEIYYQARAVSTDGLRPSFFTINAVVYCIQIAMWLVLWWKTIPVLVILSKMFFAGVSLFAALGFLLYGGRLFLMLQRFPVESKGRRKKLQEVGYVTTICFTCFLVRCIMMCFNAFDKAANLDVLNHPVLNFIYYLLVEILPSSLVLFILRKLPPKREEVGNKGPVDENELVLDGGFAVPASETKPDLGFVAPSTNSFGHTFRDYHVESERQKGVEEFYRTNHINQTVDFVKRMREEYGRLNKVEMSIWECCELLNEFVDESDPDLDEPQIEHLLQTAEAIRKDYPDEDWLHLTGLIHDLGKVLLHPAFGELPQWAVVGDTFPVGCAFDESIVHHKYFQENPDYKNPAYNTKYGIYREGCGLDNVFMSWGHDDYMYLVAKENKSTLPSAGLFIIRYHSFYALHRADAYKHLMNAEDIENLNWLKIFNKYDLYSKSKVRIDVEKVKPYYLSLIKKYFPDKLKW
;
A
#
# COMPACT_ATOMS: atom_id res chain seq x y z
N MET A 1 -2.91 -59.76 -18.90
CA MET A 1 -1.48 -59.41 -19.02
C MET A 1 -1.17 -58.09 -18.31
N ASP A 2 -2.09 -57.13 -18.31
CA ASP A 2 -1.88 -55.82 -17.65
C ASP A 2 -1.87 -55.85 -16.12
N GLU A 3 -2.72 -56.63 -15.46
CA GLU A 3 -2.73 -56.70 -13.98
C GLU A 3 -1.45 -57.29 -13.40
N ALA A 4 -0.88 -58.31 -14.04
CA ALA A 4 0.38 -58.93 -13.61
C ALA A 4 1.58 -57.97 -13.79
N VAL A 5 1.57 -57.15 -14.84
CA VAL A 5 2.59 -56.13 -15.09
C VAL A 5 2.47 -54.97 -14.10
N ILE A 6 1.25 -54.55 -13.76
CA ILE A 6 1.00 -53.53 -12.73
C ILE A 6 1.42 -54.07 -11.34
N ALA A 7 1.03 -55.29 -10.99
CA ALA A 7 1.42 -55.91 -9.72
C ALA A 7 2.94 -56.11 -9.61
N TYR A 8 3.61 -56.51 -10.69
CA TYR A 8 5.07 -56.62 -10.73
C TYR A 8 5.75 -55.25 -10.57
N LYS A 9 5.29 -54.22 -11.30
CA LYS A 9 5.81 -52.84 -11.16
C LYS A 9 5.58 -52.26 -9.77
N LEU A 10 4.43 -52.51 -9.15
CA LEU A 10 4.15 -52.09 -7.77
C LEU A 10 5.03 -52.81 -6.76
N LYS A 11 5.30 -54.10 -6.98
CA LYS A 11 6.19 -54.90 -6.13
C LYS A 11 7.64 -54.43 -6.25
N ASP A 12 8.12 -54.19 -7.47
CA ASP A 12 9.46 -53.68 -7.76
C ASP A 12 9.68 -52.28 -7.15
N ALA A 13 8.69 -51.39 -7.26
CA ALA A 13 8.71 -50.08 -6.61
C ALA A 13 8.70 -50.17 -5.07
N SER A 14 7.97 -51.14 -4.50
CA SER A 14 7.93 -51.40 -3.05
C SER A 14 9.25 -51.96 -2.52
N ASP A 15 9.86 -52.89 -3.26
CA ASP A 15 11.16 -53.47 -2.91
C ASP A 15 12.28 -52.40 -3.00
N TRP A 16 12.30 -51.58 -4.05
CA TRP A 16 13.20 -50.43 -4.17
C TRP A 16 13.07 -49.44 -3.00
N TRP A 17 11.84 -49.11 -2.62
CA TRP A 17 11.56 -48.18 -1.52
C TRP A 17 12.10 -48.70 -0.19
N ARG A 18 11.94 -50.01 0.06
CA ARG A 18 12.45 -50.68 1.26
C ARG A 18 13.98 -50.70 1.28
N ASP A 19 14.61 -50.97 0.14
CA ASP A 19 16.07 -51.05 0.04
C ASP A 19 16.75 -49.69 0.27
N ILE A 20 16.17 -48.60 -0.24
CA ILE A 20 16.66 -47.25 0.03
C ILE A 20 16.44 -46.84 1.48
N ASN A 21 15.26 -47.08 2.04
CA ASN A 21 14.97 -46.70 3.43
C ASN A 21 15.88 -47.41 4.44
N ASN A 22 16.27 -48.66 4.16
CA ASN A 22 17.10 -49.45 5.07
C ASN A 22 18.60 -49.23 4.87
N SER A 23 19.03 -48.65 3.74
CA SER A 23 20.45 -48.44 3.45
C SER A 23 21.01 -47.23 4.22
N PRO A 24 22.01 -47.43 5.11
CA PRO A 24 22.61 -46.33 5.87
C PRO A 24 23.24 -45.26 4.97
N VAL A 25 23.85 -45.68 3.86
CA VAL A 25 24.49 -44.79 2.88
C VAL A 25 23.44 -43.90 2.21
N TRP A 26 22.29 -44.45 1.81
CA TRP A 26 21.22 -43.67 1.21
C TRP A 26 20.55 -42.73 2.20
N GLN A 27 20.33 -43.17 3.44
CA GLN A 27 19.83 -42.28 4.48
C GLN A 27 20.77 -41.09 4.67
N ASP A 28 22.09 -41.33 4.78
CA ASP A 28 23.09 -40.26 4.94
C ASP A 28 23.08 -39.30 3.74
N ARG A 29 23.07 -39.82 2.52
CA ARG A 29 22.96 -38.99 1.30
C ARG A 29 21.70 -38.13 1.27
N ILE A 30 20.55 -38.70 1.63
CA ILE A 30 19.27 -37.97 1.63
C ILE A 30 19.29 -36.83 2.65
N PHE A 31 19.74 -37.08 3.88
CA PHE A 31 19.78 -36.04 4.91
C PHE A 31 20.87 -34.99 4.66
N TYR A 32 22.03 -35.36 4.11
CA TYR A 32 23.01 -34.37 3.63
C TYR A 32 22.46 -33.54 2.47
N THR A 33 21.65 -34.14 1.59
CA THR A 33 20.97 -33.40 0.53
C THR A 33 19.97 -32.39 1.13
N LEU A 34 19.15 -32.81 2.10
CA LEU A 34 18.27 -31.88 2.83
C LEU A 34 19.07 -30.77 3.50
N ALA A 35 20.14 -31.11 4.22
CA ALA A 35 21.00 -30.14 4.89
C ALA A 35 21.58 -29.12 3.91
N ALA A 36 22.08 -29.57 2.75
CA ALA A 36 22.59 -28.69 1.71
C ALA A 36 21.51 -27.76 1.13
N LEU A 37 20.29 -28.28 0.90
CA LEU A 37 19.17 -27.47 0.42
C LEU A 37 18.74 -26.41 1.45
N TYR A 38 18.63 -26.76 2.72
CA TYR A 38 18.34 -25.80 3.79
C TYR A 38 19.46 -24.76 3.95
N ALA A 39 20.73 -25.19 3.89
CA ALA A 39 21.87 -24.28 3.94
C ALA A 39 21.85 -23.29 2.76
N LEU A 40 21.47 -23.75 1.56
CA LEU A 40 21.30 -22.89 0.39
C LEU A 40 20.20 -21.84 0.62
N VAL A 41 19.02 -22.24 1.11
CA VAL A 41 17.92 -21.31 1.41
C VAL A 41 18.33 -20.30 2.49
N ALA A 42 19.01 -20.77 3.55
CA ALA A 42 19.53 -19.91 4.62
C ALA A 42 20.54 -18.89 4.08
N ALA A 43 21.48 -19.33 3.23
CA ALA A 43 22.47 -18.46 2.60
C ALA A 43 21.79 -17.41 1.70
N VAL A 44 20.81 -17.81 0.88
CA VAL A 44 20.03 -16.88 0.06
C VAL A 44 19.31 -15.85 0.92
N ALA A 45 18.65 -16.27 2.01
CA ALA A 45 17.96 -15.36 2.92
C ALA A 45 18.92 -14.37 3.59
N LEU A 46 20.10 -14.82 4.02
CA LEU A 46 21.13 -13.97 4.62
C LEU A 46 21.70 -12.97 3.60
N VAL A 47 22.01 -13.43 2.38
CA VAL A 47 22.49 -12.55 1.31
C VAL A 47 21.45 -11.48 1.00
N GLN A 48 20.17 -11.84 0.93
CA GLN A 48 19.11 -10.85 0.72
C GLN A 48 19.00 -9.87 1.89
N LEU A 49 19.05 -10.33 3.14
CA LEU A 49 19.07 -9.46 4.32
C LEU A 49 20.22 -8.46 4.27
N ILE A 50 21.44 -8.92 3.98
CA ILE A 50 22.62 -8.06 3.85
C ILE A 50 22.43 -7.06 2.72
N ARG A 51 21.95 -7.50 1.55
CA ARG A 51 21.68 -6.61 0.41
C ARG A 51 20.68 -5.53 0.78
N ILE A 52 19.59 -5.86 1.47
CA ILE A 52 18.58 -4.90 1.92
C ILE A 52 19.19 -3.93 2.95
N GLN A 53 19.93 -4.43 3.95
CA GLN A 53 20.55 -3.58 4.98
C GLN A 53 21.60 -2.62 4.41
N LEU A 54 22.39 -3.07 3.43
CA LEU A 54 23.38 -2.21 2.76
C LEU A 54 22.75 -1.23 1.75
N ARG A 55 21.59 -1.58 1.18
CA ARG A 55 20.87 -0.72 0.22
C ARG A 55 20.20 0.46 0.92
N VAL A 56 19.58 0.20 2.07
CA VAL A 56 18.77 1.14 2.85
C VAL A 56 19.08 1.01 4.36
N PRO A 57 20.28 1.44 4.80
CA PRO A 57 20.68 1.36 6.21
C PRO A 57 19.87 2.27 7.14
N GLU A 58 19.32 3.37 6.61
CA GLU A 58 18.54 4.37 7.34
C GLU A 58 17.16 3.87 7.79
N TYR A 59 16.58 2.93 7.04
CA TYR A 59 15.37 2.25 7.47
C TYR A 59 15.80 1.18 8.48
N GLY A 60 15.27 1.23 9.72
CA GLY A 60 15.60 0.28 10.78
C GLY A 60 15.19 -1.18 10.45
N TRP A 61 14.81 -1.94 11.47
CA TRP A 61 14.35 -3.32 11.28
C TRP A 61 12.93 -3.38 10.72
N THR A 62 12.82 -3.55 9.40
CA THR A 62 11.57 -3.71 8.67
C THR A 62 11.03 -5.14 8.76
N THR A 63 9.72 -5.35 8.58
CA THR A 63 9.08 -6.67 8.52
C THR A 63 9.75 -7.58 7.49
N GLN A 64 10.19 -7.02 6.35
CA GLN A 64 10.93 -7.77 5.33
C GLN A 64 12.32 -8.19 5.82
N LYS A 65 13.09 -7.30 6.48
CA LYS A 65 14.38 -7.64 7.11
C LYS A 65 14.19 -8.73 8.17
N VAL A 66 13.18 -8.60 9.02
CA VAL A 66 12.84 -9.60 10.05
C VAL A 66 12.46 -10.93 9.39
N PHE A 67 11.66 -10.93 8.31
CA PHE A 67 11.28 -12.15 7.60
C PHE A 67 12.49 -12.89 7.01
N HIS A 68 13.42 -12.17 6.38
CA HIS A 68 14.67 -12.77 5.87
C HIS A 68 15.58 -13.27 7.00
N PHE A 69 15.68 -12.52 8.09
CA PHE A 69 16.44 -12.93 9.27
C PHE A 69 15.88 -14.20 9.90
N LEU A 70 14.56 -14.28 10.11
CA LEU A 70 13.90 -15.47 10.64
C LEU A 70 14.07 -16.67 9.69
N ASN A 71 13.95 -16.47 8.37
CA ASN A 71 14.25 -17.53 7.40
C ASN A 71 15.70 -18.01 7.47
N PHE A 72 16.67 -17.12 7.63
CA PHE A 72 18.07 -17.50 7.83
C PHE A 72 18.24 -18.38 9.08
N LEU A 73 17.62 -17.98 10.20
CA LEU A 73 17.68 -18.74 11.44
C LEU A 73 16.99 -20.12 11.30
N VAL A 74 15.75 -20.16 10.85
CA VAL A 74 14.96 -21.40 10.72
C VAL A 74 15.66 -22.42 9.83
N ASN A 75 16.02 -21.99 8.62
CA ASN A 75 16.67 -22.86 7.64
C ASN A 75 18.09 -23.23 8.08
N GLY A 76 18.82 -22.31 8.72
CA GLY A 76 20.16 -22.57 9.26
C GLY A 76 20.14 -23.63 10.37
N VAL A 77 19.22 -23.52 11.34
CA VAL A 77 19.07 -24.53 12.41
C VAL A 77 18.66 -25.87 11.82
N ARG A 78 17.71 -25.92 10.87
CA ARG A 78 17.36 -27.17 10.14
C ARG A 78 18.57 -27.81 9.47
N ALA A 79 19.38 -27.02 8.76
CA ALA A 79 20.59 -27.51 8.09
C ALA A 79 21.57 -28.14 9.07
N VAL A 80 21.79 -27.50 10.24
CA VAL A 80 22.65 -28.03 11.30
C VAL A 80 22.08 -29.34 11.85
N VAL A 81 20.78 -29.38 12.18
CA VAL A 81 20.12 -30.59 12.71
C VAL A 81 20.27 -31.78 11.74
N PHE A 82 20.07 -31.58 10.43
CA PHE A 82 20.23 -32.66 9.45
C PHE A 82 21.68 -33.01 9.14
N THR A 83 22.61 -32.06 9.23
CA THR A 83 24.06 -32.35 9.10
C THR A 83 24.52 -33.27 10.23
N PHE A 84 24.08 -32.99 11.46
CA PHE A 84 24.44 -33.75 12.65
C PHE A 84 23.40 -34.80 13.03
N ARG A 85 22.58 -35.26 12.08
CA ARG A 85 21.45 -36.17 12.34
C ARG A 85 21.83 -37.37 13.22
N ARG A 86 22.97 -38.02 12.95
CA ARG A 86 23.43 -39.20 13.70
C ARG A 86 23.72 -38.85 15.16
N ASN A 87 24.32 -37.69 15.40
CA ASN A 87 24.58 -37.20 16.75
C ASN A 87 23.27 -36.86 17.45
N VAL A 88 22.33 -36.21 16.74
CA VAL A 88 20.99 -35.88 17.26
C VAL A 88 20.23 -37.15 17.68
N GLN A 89 20.24 -38.20 16.87
CA GLN A 89 19.60 -39.50 17.19
C GLN A 89 20.19 -40.18 18.43
N ASN A 90 21.44 -39.88 18.77
CA ASN A 90 22.15 -40.47 19.90
C ASN A 90 22.09 -39.60 21.16
N LEU A 91 21.39 -38.45 21.12
CA LEU A 91 21.26 -37.58 22.29
C LEU A 91 20.37 -38.24 23.35
N HIS A 92 20.86 -38.20 24.59
CA HIS A 92 20.11 -38.55 25.78
C HIS A 92 20.03 -37.33 26.71
N PRO A 93 18.85 -37.04 27.31
CA PRO A 93 17.58 -37.78 27.18
C PRO A 93 16.87 -37.59 25.82
N GLU A 94 15.98 -38.53 25.45
CA GLU A 94 15.26 -38.57 24.15
C GLU A 94 14.48 -37.28 23.85
N ILE A 95 13.99 -36.58 24.88
CA ILE A 95 13.31 -35.29 24.75
C ILE A 95 14.16 -34.22 24.06
N LEU A 96 15.50 -34.27 24.16
CA LEU A 96 16.39 -33.35 23.44
C LEU A 96 16.26 -33.50 21.92
N GLN A 97 15.98 -34.70 21.44
CA GLN A 97 15.78 -34.97 20.02
C GLN A 97 14.50 -34.28 19.52
N HIS A 98 13.41 -34.43 20.27
CA HIS A 98 12.14 -33.76 19.98
C HIS A 98 12.28 -32.23 20.02
N ILE A 99 12.92 -31.67 21.05
CA ILE A 99 13.14 -30.22 21.13
C ILE A 99 13.92 -29.71 19.91
N LEU A 100 15.00 -30.38 19.50
CA LEU A 100 15.79 -29.97 18.35
C LEU A 100 15.04 -30.06 17.01
N LEU A 101 14.07 -30.97 16.88
CA LEU A 101 13.22 -31.11 15.69
C LEU A 101 12.02 -30.14 15.71
N ASP A 102 11.51 -29.81 16.89
CA ASP A 102 10.36 -28.94 17.10
C ASP A 102 10.72 -27.44 17.08
N VAL A 103 11.89 -27.04 17.57
CA VAL A 103 12.31 -25.62 17.60
C VAL A 103 12.29 -24.97 16.22
N PRO A 104 12.87 -25.57 15.15
CA PRO A 104 12.76 -25.01 13.81
C PRO A 104 11.31 -24.97 13.30
N SER A 105 10.48 -25.92 13.71
CA SER A 105 9.05 -25.96 13.38
C SER A 105 8.27 -24.79 14.00
N LEU A 106 8.56 -24.43 15.25
CA LEU A 106 7.98 -23.26 15.92
C LEU A 106 8.45 -21.96 15.26
N ALA A 107 9.75 -21.86 14.99
CA ALA A 107 10.33 -20.67 14.36
C ALA A 107 9.81 -20.52 12.92
N PHE A 108 9.55 -21.62 12.20
CA PHE A 108 8.86 -21.62 10.91
C PHE A 108 7.44 -21.04 11.06
N PHE A 109 6.65 -21.48 12.05
CA PHE A 109 5.35 -20.87 12.34
C PHE A 109 5.45 -19.35 12.57
N THR A 110 6.37 -18.90 13.45
CA THR A 110 6.57 -17.46 13.71
C THR A 110 6.91 -16.68 12.45
N THR A 111 7.79 -17.24 11.61
CA THR A 111 8.22 -16.64 10.33
C THR A 111 7.05 -16.37 9.41
N TYR A 112 6.12 -17.31 9.29
CA TYR A 112 4.96 -17.14 8.41
C TYR A 112 3.77 -16.46 9.07
N ALA A 113 3.65 -16.52 10.40
CA ALA A 113 2.71 -15.69 11.16
C ALA A 113 3.05 -14.20 11.00
N LEU A 114 4.33 -13.85 10.84
CA LEU A 114 4.76 -12.48 10.51
C LEU A 114 4.23 -12.04 9.14
N LEU A 115 4.14 -12.95 8.18
CA LEU A 115 3.59 -12.68 6.85
C LEU A 115 2.06 -12.55 6.89
N VAL A 116 1.36 -13.31 7.75
CA VAL A 116 -0.07 -13.10 8.02
C VAL A 116 -0.30 -11.74 8.68
N LEU A 117 0.52 -11.35 9.67
CA LEU A 117 0.48 -10.02 10.27
C LEU A 117 0.66 -8.95 9.20
N PHE A 118 1.65 -9.10 8.32
CA PHE A 118 1.89 -8.18 7.21
C PHE A 118 0.67 -8.04 6.28
N TRP A 119 0.02 -9.14 5.91
CA TRP A 119 -1.22 -9.09 5.13
C TRP A 119 -2.39 -8.45 5.89
N ALA A 120 -2.49 -8.69 7.20
CA ALA A 120 -3.49 -8.06 8.04
C ALA A 120 -3.28 -6.55 8.13
N GLU A 121 -2.03 -6.09 8.31
CA GLU A 121 -1.68 -4.66 8.34
C GLU A 121 -2.09 -3.99 7.03
N ILE A 122 -1.70 -4.55 5.87
CA ILE A 122 -2.07 -3.99 4.56
C ILE A 122 -3.59 -3.97 4.38
N TYR A 123 -4.28 -5.06 4.74
CA TYR A 123 -5.74 -5.14 4.59
C TYR A 123 -6.48 -4.12 5.47
N TYR A 124 -6.09 -3.95 6.73
CA TYR A 124 -6.71 -2.98 7.65
C TYR A 124 -6.39 -1.54 7.24
N GLN A 125 -5.15 -1.27 6.82
CA GLN A 125 -4.73 0.04 6.29
C GLN A 125 -5.52 0.44 5.05
N ALA A 126 -5.73 -0.50 4.12
CA ALA A 126 -6.52 -0.26 2.93
C ALA A 126 -8.02 -0.05 3.20
N ARG A 127 -8.50 -0.42 4.39
CA ARG A 127 -9.87 -0.18 4.85
C ARG A 127 -9.99 1.00 5.81
N ALA A 128 -8.91 1.72 6.05
CA ALA A 128 -8.85 2.80 7.05
C ALA A 128 -9.32 2.36 8.46
N VAL A 129 -9.07 1.10 8.83
CA VAL A 129 -9.35 0.57 10.18
C VAL A 129 -8.05 0.54 10.99
N SER A 130 -8.10 0.88 12.28
CA SER A 130 -6.92 0.88 13.16
C SER A 130 -6.18 -0.48 13.13
N THR A 131 -4.84 -0.39 13.14
CA THR A 131 -3.92 -1.54 13.18
C THR A 131 -3.31 -1.78 14.56
N ASP A 132 -3.66 -0.96 15.57
CA ASP A 132 -2.97 -0.90 16.86
C ASP A 132 -2.98 -2.24 17.61
N GLY A 133 -4.02 -3.05 17.39
CA GLY A 133 -4.15 -4.38 17.98
C GLY A 133 -3.39 -5.50 17.26
N LEU A 134 -2.94 -5.30 16.01
CA LEU A 134 -2.41 -6.40 15.18
C LEU A 134 -1.03 -6.89 15.66
N ARG A 135 -0.08 -5.98 15.90
CA ARG A 135 1.27 -6.34 16.39
C ARG A 135 1.24 -6.94 17.80
N PRO A 136 0.54 -6.35 18.79
CA PRO A 136 0.37 -6.97 20.10
C PRO A 136 -0.28 -8.36 20.01
N SER A 137 -1.25 -8.55 19.13
CA SER A 137 -1.89 -9.86 18.90
C SER A 137 -0.90 -10.88 18.34
N PHE A 138 -0.06 -10.50 17.37
CA PHE A 138 1.01 -11.36 16.85
C PHE A 138 1.98 -11.80 17.95
N PHE A 139 2.46 -10.87 18.78
CA PHE A 139 3.36 -11.21 19.90
C PHE A 139 2.67 -12.10 20.93
N THR A 140 1.40 -11.80 21.26
CA THR A 140 0.61 -12.59 22.22
C THR A 140 0.38 -14.01 21.72
N ILE A 141 -0.01 -14.19 20.46
CA ILE A 141 -0.22 -15.51 19.85
C ILE A 141 1.08 -16.32 19.86
N ASN A 142 2.20 -15.73 19.45
CA ASN A 142 3.49 -16.42 19.49
C ASN A 142 3.90 -16.75 20.92
N ALA A 143 3.77 -15.82 21.87
CA ALA A 143 4.08 -16.07 23.27
C ALA A 143 3.26 -17.24 23.83
N VAL A 144 1.95 -17.28 23.57
CA VAL A 144 1.07 -18.37 24.00
C VAL A 144 1.51 -19.70 23.37
N VAL A 145 1.79 -19.74 22.07
CA VAL A 145 2.22 -20.96 21.38
C VAL A 145 3.52 -21.51 21.97
N TYR A 146 4.51 -20.65 22.19
CA TYR A 146 5.81 -21.05 22.75
C TYR A 146 5.68 -21.46 24.22
N CYS A 147 4.89 -20.75 25.02
CA CYS A 147 4.64 -21.12 26.42
C CYS A 147 4.01 -22.50 26.55
N ILE A 148 3.00 -22.80 25.73
CA ILE A 148 2.36 -24.13 25.73
C ILE A 148 3.37 -25.21 25.31
N GLN A 149 4.17 -24.98 24.27
CA GLN A 149 5.16 -25.96 23.81
C GLN A 149 6.26 -26.21 24.84
N ILE A 150 6.81 -25.14 25.44
CA ILE A 150 7.83 -25.23 26.49
C ILE A 150 7.27 -25.99 27.71
N ALA A 151 6.03 -25.72 28.11
CA ALA A 151 5.39 -26.44 29.21
C ALA A 151 5.29 -27.95 28.91
N MET A 152 4.89 -28.33 27.69
CA MET A 152 4.84 -29.73 27.28
C MET A 152 6.25 -30.38 27.31
N TRP A 153 7.28 -29.69 26.82
CA TRP A 153 8.66 -30.18 26.87
C TRP A 153 9.17 -30.36 28.30
N LEU A 154 8.87 -29.43 29.22
CA LEU A 154 9.28 -29.53 30.63
C LEU A 154 8.63 -30.72 31.33
N VAL A 155 7.37 -31.01 31.04
CA VAL A 155 6.69 -32.21 31.57
C VAL A 155 7.29 -33.49 30.99
N LEU A 156 7.55 -33.51 29.68
CA LEU A 156 8.20 -34.65 29.00
C LEU A 156 9.64 -34.87 29.48
N TRP A 157 10.34 -33.80 29.88
CA TRP A 157 11.69 -33.88 30.44
C TRP A 157 11.72 -34.64 31.77
N TRP A 158 10.72 -34.40 32.63
CA TRP A 158 10.60 -35.09 33.91
C TRP A 158 10.17 -36.55 33.75
N LYS A 159 9.20 -36.80 32.85
CA LYS A 159 8.69 -38.12 32.55
C LYS A 159 8.16 -38.20 31.13
N THR A 160 8.70 -39.13 30.34
CA THR A 160 8.16 -39.42 29.00
C THR A 160 6.77 -40.04 29.13
N ILE A 161 5.73 -39.29 28.74
CA ILE A 161 4.33 -39.74 28.73
C ILE A 161 3.88 -39.84 27.26
N PRO A 162 3.60 -41.05 26.74
CA PRO A 162 3.26 -41.24 25.32
C PRO A 162 2.06 -40.39 24.85
N VAL A 163 1.05 -40.24 25.69
CA VAL A 163 -0.13 -39.40 25.40
C VAL A 163 0.27 -37.93 25.21
N LEU A 164 1.23 -37.43 25.97
CA LEU A 164 1.70 -36.05 25.88
C LEU A 164 2.54 -35.81 24.61
N VAL A 165 3.25 -36.83 24.12
CA VAL A 165 3.92 -36.78 22.80
C VAL A 165 2.90 -36.67 21.67
N ILE A 166 1.81 -37.45 21.73
CA ILE A 166 0.70 -37.35 20.76
C ILE A 166 0.06 -35.96 20.84
N LEU A 167 -0.19 -35.45 22.06
CA LEU A 167 -0.75 -34.11 22.27
C LEU A 167 0.14 -33.02 21.66
N SER A 168 1.47 -33.11 21.83
CA SER A 168 2.43 -32.18 21.23
C SER A 168 2.33 -32.17 19.70
N LYS A 169 2.22 -33.34 19.05
CA LYS A 169 2.04 -33.44 17.60
C LYS A 169 0.70 -32.84 17.14
N MET A 170 -0.38 -33.13 17.88
CA MET A 170 -1.70 -32.54 17.62
C MET A 170 -1.73 -31.02 17.83
N PHE A 171 -0.93 -30.51 18.77
CA PHE A 171 -0.76 -29.09 18.97
C PHE A 171 -0.10 -28.43 17.75
N PHE A 172 0.98 -29.00 17.20
CA PHE A 172 1.58 -28.53 15.95
C PHE A 172 0.60 -28.60 14.76
N ALA A 173 -0.26 -29.62 14.70
CA ALA A 173 -1.33 -29.69 13.71
C ALA A 173 -2.30 -28.51 13.85
N GLY A 174 -2.76 -28.23 15.07
CA GLY A 174 -3.64 -27.10 15.38
C GLY A 174 -3.01 -25.75 15.04
N VAL A 175 -1.77 -25.51 15.46
CA VAL A 175 -1.01 -24.27 15.13
C VAL A 175 -0.88 -24.10 13.61
N SER A 176 -0.64 -25.19 12.88
CA SER A 176 -0.56 -25.17 11.41
C SER A 176 -1.91 -24.84 10.78
N LEU A 177 -3.01 -25.39 11.31
CA LEU A 177 -4.36 -25.08 10.83
C LEU A 177 -4.69 -23.59 11.03
N PHE A 178 -4.39 -23.03 12.20
CA PHE A 178 -4.60 -21.60 12.46
C PHE A 178 -3.76 -20.71 11.54
N ALA A 179 -2.52 -21.08 11.25
CA ALA A 179 -1.71 -20.37 10.26
C ALA A 179 -2.33 -20.42 8.86
N ALA A 180 -2.81 -21.59 8.42
CA ALA A 180 -3.51 -21.74 7.14
C ALA A 180 -4.77 -20.85 7.07
N LEU A 181 -5.60 -20.87 8.12
CA LEU A 181 -6.77 -20.00 8.23
C LEU A 181 -6.38 -18.52 8.23
N GLY A 182 -5.27 -18.14 8.87
CA GLY A 182 -4.74 -16.77 8.83
C GLY A 182 -4.43 -16.31 7.41
N PHE A 183 -3.75 -17.13 6.61
CA PHE A 183 -3.51 -16.83 5.19
C PHE A 183 -4.80 -16.75 4.38
N LEU A 184 -5.72 -17.69 4.59
CA LEU A 184 -7.01 -17.69 3.88
C LEU A 184 -7.84 -16.44 4.21
N LEU A 185 -7.87 -16.03 5.48
CA LEU A 185 -8.64 -14.88 5.94
C LEU A 185 -7.99 -13.57 5.49
N TYR A 186 -6.75 -13.30 5.87
CA TYR A 186 -6.12 -12.00 5.60
C TYR A 186 -5.57 -11.89 4.18
N GLY A 187 -4.88 -12.93 3.69
CA GLY A 187 -4.41 -12.98 2.31
C GLY A 187 -5.54 -13.07 1.30
N GLY A 188 -6.58 -13.89 1.58
CA GLY A 188 -7.77 -13.98 0.73
C GLY A 188 -8.61 -12.70 0.72
N ARG A 189 -8.84 -12.06 1.88
CA ARG A 189 -9.53 -10.76 1.93
C ARG A 189 -8.76 -9.67 1.19
N LEU A 190 -7.44 -9.62 1.34
CA LEU A 190 -6.59 -8.67 0.63
C LEU A 190 -6.66 -8.90 -0.88
N PHE A 191 -6.57 -10.16 -1.32
CA PHE A 191 -6.68 -10.53 -2.73
C PHE A 191 -8.04 -10.10 -3.33
N LEU A 192 -9.15 -10.42 -2.66
CA LEU A 192 -10.49 -10.04 -3.12
C LEU A 192 -10.69 -8.52 -3.14
N MET A 193 -10.13 -7.81 -2.17
CA MET A 193 -10.18 -6.35 -2.13
C MET A 193 -9.40 -5.73 -3.30
N LEU A 194 -8.19 -6.24 -3.59
CA LEU A 194 -7.39 -5.80 -4.73
C LEU A 194 -8.02 -6.15 -6.09
N GLN A 195 -8.90 -7.16 -6.16
CA GLN A 195 -9.66 -7.51 -7.37
C GLN A 195 -10.84 -6.59 -7.66
N ARG A 196 -11.39 -5.88 -6.66
CA ARG A 196 -12.59 -5.06 -6.81
C ARG A 196 -12.35 -3.74 -7.55
N PHE A 197 -11.11 -3.28 -7.60
CA PHE A 197 -10.73 -2.10 -8.38
C PHE A 197 -10.43 -2.51 -9.83
N PRO A 198 -10.93 -1.79 -10.85
CA PRO A 198 -10.61 -2.09 -12.25
C PRO A 198 -9.09 -2.12 -12.43
N VAL A 199 -8.56 -3.31 -12.79
CA VAL A 199 -7.11 -3.56 -12.86
C VAL A 199 -6.60 -3.11 -14.23
N GLU A 200 -6.46 -1.80 -14.41
CA GLU A 200 -6.05 -1.23 -15.70
C GLU A 200 -4.52 -1.21 -15.90
N SER A 201 -3.71 -1.34 -14.84
CA SER A 201 -2.24 -1.30 -14.94
C SER A 201 -1.54 -2.67 -14.77
N LYS A 202 -0.48 -2.89 -15.57
CA LYS A 202 0.35 -4.13 -15.55
C LYS A 202 1.04 -4.36 -14.18
N GLY A 203 1.43 -3.29 -13.49
CA GLY A 203 2.06 -3.34 -12.16
C GLY A 203 1.09 -3.82 -11.06
N ARG A 204 -0.14 -3.29 -11.05
CA ARG A 204 -1.20 -3.70 -10.11
C ARG A 204 -1.59 -5.17 -10.30
N ARG A 205 -1.66 -5.64 -11.55
CA ARG A 205 -1.87 -7.07 -11.87
C ARG A 205 -0.76 -7.98 -11.33
N LYS A 206 0.51 -7.57 -11.44
CA LYS A 206 1.66 -8.30 -10.90
C LYS A 206 1.60 -8.38 -9.37
N LYS A 207 1.19 -7.31 -8.70
CA LYS A 207 1.06 -7.29 -7.23
C LYS A 207 -0.09 -8.12 -6.71
N LEU A 208 -1.23 -8.07 -7.39
CA LEU A 208 -2.35 -8.98 -7.13
C LEU A 208 -1.91 -10.45 -7.28
N GLN A 209 -1.11 -10.76 -8.30
CA GLN A 209 -0.52 -12.09 -8.49
C GLN A 209 0.47 -12.45 -7.37
N GLU A 210 1.34 -11.54 -6.94
CA GLU A 210 2.28 -11.77 -5.82
C GLU A 210 1.52 -12.12 -4.53
N VAL A 211 0.49 -11.35 -4.15
CA VAL A 211 -0.35 -11.63 -2.98
C VAL A 211 -1.07 -12.97 -3.12
N GLY A 212 -1.66 -13.23 -4.29
CA GLY A 212 -2.35 -14.49 -4.59
C GLY A 212 -1.42 -15.70 -4.48
N TYR A 213 -0.26 -15.66 -5.14
CA TYR A 213 0.72 -16.75 -5.11
C TYR A 213 1.24 -17.02 -3.70
N VAL A 214 1.65 -15.99 -2.95
CA VAL A 214 2.13 -16.16 -1.57
C VAL A 214 1.03 -16.75 -0.69
N THR A 215 -0.19 -16.25 -0.80
CA THR A 215 -1.34 -16.76 -0.02
C THR A 215 -1.61 -18.23 -0.33
N THR A 216 -1.68 -18.61 -1.61
CA THR A 216 -1.94 -19.99 -2.01
C THR A 216 -0.81 -20.93 -1.57
N ILE A 217 0.46 -20.56 -1.80
CA ILE A 217 1.62 -21.37 -1.41
C ILE A 217 1.62 -21.62 0.10
N CYS A 218 1.48 -20.56 0.89
CA CYS A 218 1.49 -20.67 2.35
C CYS A 218 0.28 -21.43 2.89
N PHE A 219 -0.93 -21.16 2.37
CA PHE A 219 -2.14 -21.89 2.74
C PHE A 219 -2.00 -23.39 2.49
N THR A 220 -1.60 -23.79 1.28
CA THR A 220 -1.41 -25.19 0.92
C THR A 220 -0.32 -25.84 1.76
N CYS A 221 0.81 -25.16 1.95
CA CYS A 221 1.90 -25.61 2.81
C CYS A 221 1.41 -25.92 4.24
N PHE A 222 0.75 -24.97 4.91
CA PHE A 222 0.28 -25.15 6.28
C PHE A 222 -0.87 -26.16 6.40
N LEU A 223 -1.71 -26.28 5.37
CA LEU A 223 -2.76 -27.30 5.32
C LEU A 223 -2.17 -28.71 5.22
N VAL A 224 -1.21 -28.91 4.31
CA VAL A 224 -0.49 -30.20 4.20
C VAL A 224 0.27 -30.48 5.49
N ARG A 225 0.90 -29.47 6.11
CA ARG A 225 1.54 -29.60 7.42
C ARG A 225 0.58 -30.07 8.50
N CYS A 226 -0.60 -29.46 8.60
CA CYS A 226 -1.65 -29.86 9.55
C CYS A 226 -2.02 -31.34 9.36
N ILE A 227 -2.32 -31.75 8.13
CA ILE A 227 -2.70 -33.13 7.81
C ILE A 227 -1.58 -34.11 8.15
N MET A 228 -0.35 -33.79 7.75
CA MET A 228 0.82 -34.64 8.02
C MET A 228 1.15 -34.74 9.50
N MET A 229 0.93 -33.68 10.30
CA MET A 229 1.09 -33.76 11.76
C MET A 229 0.05 -34.66 12.42
N CYS A 230 -1.19 -34.70 11.91
CA CYS A 230 -2.18 -35.68 12.36
C CYS A 230 -1.73 -37.12 12.07
N PHE A 231 -1.23 -37.40 10.86
CA PHE A 231 -0.67 -38.72 10.55
C PHE A 231 0.55 -39.04 11.42
N ASN A 232 1.47 -38.10 11.64
CA ASN A 232 2.62 -38.24 12.53
C ASN A 232 2.21 -38.59 13.98
N ALA A 233 1.02 -38.15 14.43
CA ALA A 233 0.51 -38.40 15.77
C ALA A 233 -0.04 -39.82 15.97
N PHE A 234 -0.63 -40.42 14.93
CA PHE A 234 -1.37 -41.68 15.04
C PHE A 234 -0.78 -42.85 14.23
N ASP A 235 0.07 -42.57 13.23
CA ASP A 235 0.69 -43.59 12.38
C ASP A 235 2.23 -43.58 12.54
N LYS A 236 2.77 -44.71 12.98
CA LYS A 236 4.22 -44.89 13.14
C LYS A 236 4.96 -44.84 11.79
N ALA A 237 4.34 -45.28 10.70
CA ALA A 237 4.93 -45.25 9.37
C ALA A 237 5.04 -43.81 8.80
N ALA A 238 4.24 -42.89 9.34
CA ALA A 238 4.24 -41.47 9.01
C ALA A 238 5.05 -40.62 10.01
N ASN A 239 5.85 -41.25 10.89
CA ASN A 239 6.54 -40.54 11.96
C ASN A 239 7.73 -39.72 11.42
N LEU A 240 7.63 -38.40 11.51
CA LEU A 240 8.64 -37.46 11.01
C LEU A 240 9.78 -37.21 12.02
N ASP A 241 9.57 -37.56 13.29
CA ASP A 241 10.62 -37.44 14.31
C ASP A 241 11.66 -38.56 14.16
N VAL A 242 11.27 -39.64 13.49
CA VAL A 242 12.14 -40.78 13.20
C VAL A 242 12.96 -40.47 11.96
N LEU A 243 14.22 -40.08 12.18
CA LEU A 243 15.21 -39.83 11.13
C LEU A 243 15.67 -41.10 10.38
N ASN A 244 14.96 -42.23 10.55
CA ASN A 244 15.14 -43.49 9.82
C ASN A 244 14.10 -43.70 8.70
N HIS A 245 13.19 -42.73 8.47
CA HIS A 245 12.33 -42.68 7.28
C HIS A 245 12.86 -41.62 6.30
N PRO A 246 14.02 -41.84 5.63
CA PRO A 246 14.69 -40.79 4.88
C PRO A 246 13.84 -40.29 3.70
N VAL A 247 13.16 -41.17 2.96
CA VAL A 247 12.40 -40.78 1.77
C VAL A 247 11.14 -39.99 2.15
N LEU A 248 10.42 -40.42 3.18
CA LEU A 248 9.26 -39.66 3.69
C LEU A 248 9.68 -38.28 4.19
N ASN A 249 10.73 -38.22 5.02
CA ASN A 249 11.27 -36.95 5.51
C ASN A 249 11.72 -36.05 4.35
N PHE A 250 12.39 -36.61 3.34
CA PHE A 250 12.79 -35.86 2.16
C PHE A 250 11.59 -35.22 1.45
N ILE A 251 10.55 -36.00 1.15
CA ILE A 251 9.35 -35.50 0.46
C ILE A 251 8.66 -34.44 1.32
N TYR A 252 8.48 -34.70 2.61
CA TYR A 252 7.82 -33.77 3.52
C TYR A 252 8.57 -32.44 3.61
N TYR A 253 9.86 -32.46 3.98
CA TYR A 253 10.64 -31.24 4.16
C TYR A 253 10.85 -30.49 2.86
N LEU A 254 10.99 -31.19 1.72
CA LEU A 254 11.09 -30.55 0.42
C LEU A 254 9.81 -29.81 0.06
N LEU A 255 8.64 -30.45 0.16
CA LEU A 255 7.37 -29.88 -0.29
C LEU A 255 6.74 -28.90 0.69
N VAL A 256 6.93 -29.12 2.00
CA VAL A 256 6.24 -28.37 3.06
C VAL A 256 7.11 -27.28 3.67
N GLU A 257 8.45 -27.38 3.62
CA GLU A 257 9.32 -26.35 4.23
C GLU A 257 10.21 -25.67 3.18
N ILE A 258 11.04 -26.42 2.44
CA ILE A 258 12.05 -25.87 1.52
C ILE A 258 11.41 -25.16 0.32
N LEU A 259 10.49 -25.82 -0.40
CA LEU A 259 9.88 -25.27 -1.60
C LEU A 259 9.04 -24.01 -1.28
N PRO A 260 8.16 -24.01 -0.27
CA PRO A 260 7.44 -22.79 0.15
C PRO A 260 8.38 -21.66 0.57
N SER A 261 9.43 -21.95 1.35
CA SER A 261 10.41 -20.92 1.76
C SER A 261 11.14 -20.33 0.57
N SER A 262 11.59 -21.18 -0.36
CA SER A 262 12.30 -20.76 -1.56
C SER A 262 11.43 -19.90 -2.47
N LEU A 263 10.18 -20.31 -2.72
CA LEU A 263 9.24 -19.56 -3.55
C LEU A 263 8.85 -18.22 -2.93
N VAL A 264 8.55 -18.19 -1.63
CA VAL A 264 8.18 -16.93 -0.97
C VAL A 264 9.37 -15.97 -0.92
N LEU A 265 10.58 -16.44 -0.60
CA LEU A 265 11.79 -15.63 -0.67
C LEU A 265 12.06 -15.12 -2.09
N PHE A 266 11.78 -15.93 -3.11
CA PHE A 266 11.91 -15.51 -4.51
C PHE A 266 10.88 -14.45 -4.91
N ILE A 267 9.63 -14.57 -4.45
CA ILE A 267 8.58 -13.58 -4.71
C ILE A 267 8.93 -12.26 -4.00
N LEU A 268 9.45 -12.33 -2.77
CA LEU A 268 9.80 -11.17 -1.94
C LEU A 268 11.25 -10.69 -2.11
N ARG A 269 11.98 -11.14 -3.14
CA ARG A 269 13.42 -10.84 -3.36
C ARG A 269 13.71 -9.40 -3.82
N LYS A 270 12.66 -8.65 -4.12
CA LYS A 270 12.77 -7.32 -4.71
C LYS A 270 13.33 -6.36 -3.67
N LEU A 271 14.36 -5.63 -4.08
CA LEU A 271 15.07 -4.72 -3.18
C LEU A 271 14.33 -3.39 -3.08
N PRO A 272 14.39 -2.76 -1.89
CA PRO A 272 14.13 -1.33 -1.74
C PRO A 272 14.86 -0.50 -2.81
N PRO A 273 14.22 0.50 -3.44
CA PRO A 273 14.92 1.46 -4.28
C PRO A 273 16.01 2.20 -3.47
N LYS A 274 17.17 2.51 -4.07
CA LYS A 274 18.19 3.36 -3.39
C LYS A 274 17.73 4.79 -3.50
N ARG A 275 17.97 5.61 -2.48
CA ARG A 275 18.16 7.05 -2.73
C ARG A 275 19.43 7.22 -3.56
N GLU A 276 19.30 7.69 -4.79
CA GLU A 276 20.46 8.14 -5.58
C GLU A 276 20.89 9.53 -5.08
N GLU A 277 22.19 9.69 -4.83
CA GLU A 277 22.79 11.02 -4.79
C GLU A 277 22.77 11.59 -6.22
N VAL A 278 22.32 12.84 -6.33
CA VAL A 278 22.16 13.60 -7.58
C VAL A 278 23.41 13.45 -8.48
N GLY A 279 23.30 12.65 -9.53
CA GLY A 279 24.45 12.28 -10.35
C GLY A 279 24.11 11.50 -11.62
N ASN A 280 23.35 12.12 -12.53
CA ASN A 280 23.31 11.92 -13.98
C ASN A 280 23.57 10.48 -14.52
N LYS A 281 22.50 9.72 -14.80
CA LYS A 281 22.37 8.80 -15.97
C LYS A 281 21.02 8.05 -16.00
N GLY A 282 20.29 8.21 -17.11
CA GLY A 282 19.54 7.17 -17.85
C GLY A 282 18.37 6.43 -17.16
N PRO A 283 17.39 5.90 -17.93
CA PRO A 283 16.10 5.51 -17.39
C PRO A 283 16.20 4.19 -16.61
N VAL A 284 15.70 4.21 -15.36
CA VAL A 284 15.47 3.03 -14.54
C VAL A 284 13.96 2.73 -14.57
N ASP A 285 13.63 1.47 -14.84
CA ASP A 285 12.27 0.94 -14.99
C ASP A 285 11.54 0.88 -13.62
N GLU A 286 10.72 1.87 -13.29
CA GLU A 286 10.18 2.10 -11.93
C GLU A 286 8.66 1.84 -11.75
N ASN A 287 8.06 0.91 -12.49
CA ASN A 287 6.68 0.44 -12.26
C ASN A 287 6.50 -0.51 -11.05
N GLU A 288 7.25 -0.30 -9.98
CA GLU A 288 7.33 -1.27 -8.88
C GLU A 288 6.73 -0.76 -7.57
N LEU A 289 5.50 -1.22 -7.27
CA LEU A 289 4.93 -1.12 -5.92
C LEU A 289 5.86 -1.85 -4.93
N VAL A 290 6.69 -1.12 -4.21
CA VAL A 290 7.68 -1.69 -3.29
C VAL A 290 6.95 -2.32 -2.11
N LEU A 291 7.08 -3.64 -1.92
CA LEU A 291 6.63 -4.35 -0.70
C LEU A 291 7.67 -4.16 0.41
N ASP A 292 8.09 -2.92 0.65
CA ASP A 292 9.00 -2.60 1.74
C ASP A 292 8.18 -2.48 3.01
N GLY A 293 8.18 -3.56 3.80
CA GLY A 293 7.53 -3.62 5.10
C GLY A 293 8.23 -2.77 6.17
N GLY A 294 8.53 -1.50 5.89
CA GLY A 294 9.35 -0.64 6.72
C GLY A 294 8.71 0.71 7.02
N PHE A 295 7.82 0.76 8.00
CA PHE A 295 7.72 1.96 8.83
C PHE A 295 8.65 1.76 10.02
N ALA A 296 9.81 2.41 9.99
CA ALA A 296 10.44 2.83 11.23
C ALA A 296 9.53 3.88 11.85
N VAL A 297 9.13 3.67 13.11
CA VAL A 297 8.63 4.77 13.94
C VAL A 297 9.80 5.75 14.04
N PRO A 298 9.67 7.02 13.58
CA PRO A 298 10.69 7.99 13.91
C PRO A 298 10.74 8.07 15.43
N ALA A 299 11.93 7.88 16.00
CA ALA A 299 12.17 8.37 17.36
C ALA A 299 11.65 9.80 17.39
N SER A 300 10.80 10.11 18.36
CA SER A 300 10.24 11.44 18.55
C SER A 300 11.39 12.40 18.84
N GLU A 301 12.02 12.94 17.79
CA GLU A 301 12.69 14.23 17.88
C GLU A 301 11.62 15.29 17.69
N THR A 302 10.87 15.52 18.76
CA THR A 302 10.28 16.82 19.03
C THR A 302 11.43 17.83 19.11
N LYS A 303 11.80 18.41 17.96
CA LYS A 303 12.33 19.76 17.92
C LYS A 303 11.16 20.70 17.69
N PRO A 304 10.60 21.32 18.75
CA PRO A 304 9.69 22.44 18.58
C PRO A 304 10.53 23.61 18.04
N ASP A 305 10.08 24.25 16.95
CA ASP A 305 10.51 25.59 16.44
C ASP A 305 10.96 25.69 14.98
N LEU A 306 10.75 24.69 14.12
CA LEU A 306 10.74 24.94 12.68
C LEU A 306 9.35 24.70 12.07
N GLY A 307 8.80 25.74 11.44
CA GLY A 307 7.58 25.70 10.63
C GLY A 307 7.67 24.70 9.48
N PHE A 308 6.61 24.54 8.70
CA PHE A 308 6.52 23.54 7.64
C PHE A 308 7.66 23.70 6.62
N VAL A 309 8.54 22.70 6.62
CA VAL A 309 9.64 22.56 5.67
C VAL A 309 9.11 21.73 4.49
N ALA A 310 9.01 22.35 3.32
CA ALA A 310 8.61 21.65 2.11
C ALA A 310 9.62 20.50 1.81
N PRO A 311 9.15 19.29 1.51
CA PRO A 311 10.03 18.19 1.15
C PRO A 311 10.62 18.45 -0.24
N SER A 312 11.85 17.98 -0.47
CA SER A 312 12.53 18.12 -1.77
C SER A 312 11.93 17.25 -2.88
N THR A 313 11.11 16.25 -2.52
CA THR A 313 10.52 15.25 -3.43
C THR A 313 9.12 14.83 -2.96
N ASN A 314 8.24 14.45 -3.88
CA ASN A 314 6.87 13.99 -3.62
C ASN A 314 6.81 12.59 -2.96
N SER A 315 5.61 12.09 -2.70
CA SER A 315 5.35 10.76 -2.10
C SER A 315 5.91 9.58 -2.91
N PHE A 316 6.25 9.81 -4.17
CA PHE A 316 6.86 8.86 -5.10
C PHE A 316 8.37 9.05 -5.29
N GLY A 317 8.97 10.06 -4.66
CA GLY A 317 10.40 10.35 -4.76
C GLY A 317 10.80 11.21 -5.97
N HIS A 318 9.84 11.74 -6.73
CA HIS A 318 10.08 12.65 -7.85
C HIS A 318 10.04 14.12 -7.42
N THR A 319 10.51 15.01 -8.30
CA THR A 319 10.23 16.45 -8.17
C THR A 319 8.70 16.64 -8.27
N PHE A 320 8.13 17.46 -7.38
CA PHE A 320 6.71 17.78 -7.43
C PHE A 320 6.31 18.35 -8.80
N ARG A 321 5.19 17.85 -9.34
CA ARG A 321 4.63 18.31 -10.63
C ARG A 321 5.58 18.18 -11.81
N ASP A 322 6.32 17.07 -11.88
CA ASP A 322 7.17 16.78 -13.04
C ASP A 322 6.38 16.03 -14.12
N TYR A 323 5.94 16.76 -15.15
CA TYR A 323 5.20 16.23 -16.30
C TYR A 323 6.13 15.68 -17.41
N HIS A 324 7.45 15.76 -17.23
CA HIS A 324 8.43 15.42 -18.26
C HIS A 324 9.20 14.12 -17.98
N VAL A 325 9.08 13.52 -16.79
CA VAL A 325 9.65 12.19 -16.50
C VAL A 325 8.87 11.10 -17.25
N GLU A 326 9.58 10.30 -18.06
CA GLU A 326 9.02 9.11 -18.70
C GLU A 326 8.52 8.10 -17.65
N SER A 327 7.20 8.03 -17.45
CA SER A 327 6.52 7.06 -16.58
C SER A 327 5.21 6.57 -17.19
N GLU A 328 4.68 5.42 -16.74
CA GLU A 328 3.36 4.96 -17.21
C GLU A 328 2.22 5.91 -16.75
N ARG A 329 2.40 6.62 -15.62
CA ARG A 329 1.48 7.67 -15.16
C ARG A 329 1.52 8.89 -16.08
N GLN A 330 2.69 9.24 -16.63
CA GLN A 330 2.83 10.35 -17.57
C GLN A 330 1.93 10.20 -18.79
N LYS A 331 1.82 9.00 -19.38
CA LYS A 331 0.92 8.77 -20.53
C LYS A 331 -0.55 8.96 -20.15
N GLY A 332 -0.94 8.51 -18.95
CA GLY A 332 -2.28 8.72 -18.42
C GLY A 332 -2.58 10.20 -18.16
N VAL A 333 -1.65 10.91 -17.50
CA VAL A 333 -1.74 12.34 -17.22
C VAL A 333 -1.72 13.17 -18.51
N GLU A 334 -0.90 12.80 -19.49
CA GLU A 334 -0.84 13.47 -20.78
C GLU A 334 -2.12 13.26 -21.60
N GLU A 335 -2.66 12.03 -21.64
CA GLU A 335 -3.95 11.75 -22.29
C GLU A 335 -5.13 12.40 -21.57
N PHE A 336 -5.07 12.47 -20.24
CA PHE A 336 -6.01 13.22 -19.41
C PHE A 336 -6.01 14.69 -19.81
N TYR A 337 -4.84 15.35 -19.82
CA TYR A 337 -4.74 16.78 -20.15
C TYR A 337 -5.05 17.03 -21.62
N ARG A 338 -4.69 16.11 -22.53
CA ARG A 338 -5.14 16.16 -23.92
C ARG A 338 -6.67 16.21 -23.98
N THR A 339 -7.35 15.27 -23.33
CA THR A 339 -8.82 15.20 -23.35
C THR A 339 -9.45 16.42 -22.69
N ASN A 340 -8.90 16.89 -21.57
CA ASN A 340 -9.32 18.11 -20.91
C ASN A 340 -9.21 19.32 -21.85
N HIS A 341 -8.02 19.57 -22.41
CA HIS A 341 -7.77 20.74 -23.27
C HIS A 341 -8.60 20.72 -24.55
N ILE A 342 -8.94 19.56 -25.10
CA ILE A 342 -9.78 19.46 -26.30
C ILE A 342 -11.25 19.82 -25.98
N ASN A 343 -11.76 19.42 -24.83
CA ASN A 343 -13.20 19.44 -24.53
C ASN A 343 -13.64 20.61 -23.64
N GLN A 344 -12.73 21.27 -22.92
CA GLN A 344 -13.02 22.48 -22.14
C GLN A 344 -13.18 23.70 -23.06
N THR A 345 -14.43 23.96 -23.48
CA THR A 345 -14.83 25.09 -24.33
C THR A 345 -15.72 26.08 -23.56
N VAL A 346 -15.86 27.30 -24.06
CA VAL A 346 -16.79 28.30 -23.50
C VAL A 346 -18.21 27.74 -23.38
N ASP A 347 -18.67 27.02 -24.40
CA ASP A 347 -20.01 26.42 -24.41
C ASP A 347 -20.14 25.29 -23.41
N PHE A 348 -19.12 24.44 -23.27
CA PHE A 348 -19.10 23.38 -22.26
C PHE A 348 -19.18 23.98 -20.86
N VAL A 349 -18.27 24.92 -20.53
CA VAL A 349 -18.21 25.55 -19.20
C VAL A 349 -19.52 26.24 -18.84
N LYS A 350 -20.15 26.97 -19.78
CA LYS A 350 -21.44 27.61 -19.54
C LYS A 350 -22.54 26.60 -19.20
N ARG A 351 -22.63 25.49 -19.94
CA ARG A 351 -23.61 24.42 -19.66
C ARG A 351 -23.38 23.79 -18.29
N MET A 352 -22.13 23.48 -17.96
CA MET A 352 -21.79 22.88 -16.68
C MET A 352 -22.15 23.80 -15.51
N ARG A 353 -21.81 25.09 -15.63
CA ARG A 353 -22.16 26.08 -14.61
C ARG A 353 -23.67 26.28 -14.46
N GLU A 354 -24.43 26.22 -15.55
CA GLU A 354 -25.90 26.27 -15.51
C GLU A 354 -26.52 25.03 -14.85
N GLU A 355 -26.00 23.84 -15.14
CA GLU A 355 -26.50 22.59 -14.57
C GLU A 355 -26.16 22.48 -13.09
N TYR A 356 -24.88 22.60 -12.74
CA TYR A 356 -24.38 22.33 -11.40
C TYR A 356 -24.50 23.53 -10.46
N GLY A 357 -24.66 24.75 -10.99
CA GLY A 357 -24.98 25.92 -10.16
C GLY A 357 -26.37 25.87 -9.52
N ARG A 358 -27.22 24.91 -9.87
CA ARG A 358 -28.53 24.69 -9.24
C ARG A 358 -28.44 24.02 -7.87
N LEU A 359 -27.32 23.36 -7.59
CA LEU A 359 -27.03 22.65 -6.33
C LEU A 359 -28.20 21.79 -5.84
N ASN A 360 -28.72 20.94 -6.72
CA ASN A 360 -29.92 20.14 -6.47
C ASN A 360 -29.66 18.63 -6.58
N LYS A 361 -28.40 18.21 -6.41
CA LYS A 361 -27.99 16.81 -6.51
C LYS A 361 -28.19 16.12 -5.16
N VAL A 362 -27.61 16.67 -4.08
CA VAL A 362 -27.60 16.05 -2.75
C VAL A 362 -27.64 17.12 -1.64
N GLU A 363 -28.26 16.81 -0.50
CA GLU A 363 -28.16 17.62 0.72
C GLU A 363 -27.32 16.89 1.78
N MET A 364 -26.14 17.42 2.09
CA MET A 364 -25.21 16.82 3.05
C MET A 364 -24.29 17.87 3.69
N SER A 365 -23.70 17.53 4.83
CA SER A 365 -22.71 18.33 5.54
C SER A 365 -21.34 18.24 4.85
N ILE A 366 -20.45 19.20 5.15
CA ILE A 366 -19.06 19.17 4.69
C ILE A 366 -18.35 17.88 5.14
N TRP A 367 -18.61 17.40 6.36
CA TRP A 367 -17.92 16.21 6.86
C TRP A 367 -18.41 14.92 6.21
N GLU A 368 -19.71 14.80 5.95
CA GLU A 368 -20.25 13.68 5.14
C GLU A 368 -19.66 13.68 3.73
N CYS A 369 -19.42 14.86 3.14
CA CYS A 369 -18.72 15.00 1.86
C CYS A 369 -17.26 14.49 1.93
N CYS A 370 -16.52 14.84 2.99
CA CYS A 370 -15.17 14.34 3.24
C CYS A 370 -15.15 12.81 3.32
N GLU A 371 -16.13 12.22 4.01
CA GLU A 371 -16.26 10.77 4.15
C GLU A 371 -16.65 10.09 2.82
N LEU A 372 -17.47 10.74 2.00
CA LEU A 372 -17.88 10.25 0.68
C LEU A 372 -16.71 10.21 -0.32
N LEU A 373 -15.84 11.21 -0.30
CA LEU A 373 -14.68 11.29 -1.20
C LEU A 373 -13.57 10.29 -0.90
N ASN A 374 -13.67 9.56 0.21
CA ASN A 374 -12.74 8.51 0.59
C ASN A 374 -12.75 7.32 -0.43
N GLU A 375 -13.72 7.27 -1.34
CA GLU A 375 -13.86 6.23 -2.37
C GLU A 375 -13.15 6.55 -3.70
N PHE A 376 -12.59 7.76 -3.90
CA PHE A 376 -12.00 8.19 -5.18
C PHE A 376 -10.49 8.51 -5.08
N VAL A 377 -9.79 8.30 -6.20
CA VAL A 377 -8.37 8.66 -6.39
C VAL A 377 -8.27 9.59 -7.61
N ASP A 378 -7.55 10.71 -7.46
CA ASP A 378 -7.34 11.71 -8.50
C ASP A 378 -6.32 11.24 -9.55
N GLU A 379 -6.75 11.08 -10.80
CA GLU A 379 -5.89 10.62 -11.91
C GLU A 379 -5.00 11.72 -12.50
N SER A 380 -5.29 13.00 -12.22
CA SER A 380 -4.52 14.14 -12.73
C SER A 380 -3.30 14.48 -11.86
N ASP A 381 -3.34 14.11 -10.59
CA ASP A 381 -2.27 14.34 -9.64
C ASP A 381 -1.10 13.39 -9.92
N PRO A 382 0.13 13.86 -10.18
CA PRO A 382 1.30 12.98 -10.29
C PRO A 382 1.90 12.59 -8.94
N ASP A 383 1.43 13.17 -7.82
CA ASP A 383 2.12 13.21 -6.52
C ASP A 383 1.47 12.37 -5.40
N LEU A 384 0.23 11.85 -5.55
CA LEU A 384 -0.48 11.10 -4.50
C LEU A 384 -1.36 9.91 -4.99
N ASP A 385 -1.52 8.87 -4.15
CA ASP A 385 -2.43 7.71 -4.30
C ASP A 385 -3.28 7.44 -3.02
N GLU A 386 -3.24 8.34 -2.03
CA GLU A 386 -3.93 8.20 -0.73
C GLU A 386 -5.42 8.58 -0.84
N PRO A 387 -6.27 8.14 0.10
CA PRO A 387 -7.67 8.55 0.11
C PRO A 387 -7.81 10.06 0.28
N GLN A 388 -8.77 10.66 -0.41
CA GLN A 388 -8.91 12.12 -0.51
C GLN A 388 -8.98 12.81 0.86
N ILE A 389 -9.63 12.20 1.88
CA ILE A 389 -9.72 12.79 3.22
C ILE A 389 -8.35 12.97 3.91
N GLU A 390 -7.37 12.11 3.63
CA GLU A 390 -6.02 12.25 4.15
C GLU A 390 -5.33 13.47 3.54
N HIS A 391 -5.46 13.69 2.23
CA HIS A 391 -4.93 14.89 1.55
C HIS A 391 -5.50 16.17 2.15
N LEU A 392 -6.83 16.21 2.33
CA LEU A 392 -7.53 17.35 2.92
C LEU A 392 -7.00 17.66 4.33
N LEU A 393 -6.85 16.64 5.17
CA LEU A 393 -6.36 16.79 6.54
C LEU A 393 -4.86 17.10 6.62
N GLN A 394 -4.03 16.53 5.73
CA GLN A 394 -2.61 16.85 5.63
C GLN A 394 -2.41 18.33 5.29
N THR A 395 -3.15 18.82 4.30
CA THR A 395 -3.14 20.23 3.91
C THR A 395 -3.57 21.10 5.09
N ALA A 396 -4.72 20.78 5.69
CA ALA A 396 -5.30 21.56 6.78
C ALA A 396 -4.43 21.58 8.05
N GLU A 397 -3.84 20.46 8.46
CA GLU A 397 -3.00 20.39 9.66
C GLU A 397 -1.61 21.02 9.42
N ALA A 398 -1.07 20.93 8.20
CA ALA A 398 0.17 21.62 7.86
C ALA A 398 0.00 23.15 7.89
N ILE A 399 -1.12 23.66 7.38
CA ILE A 399 -1.49 25.09 7.51
C ILE A 399 -1.63 25.43 9.00
N ARG A 400 -2.40 24.64 9.76
CA ARG A 400 -2.66 24.89 11.18
C ARG A 400 -1.41 24.98 12.03
N LYS A 401 -0.37 24.23 11.68
CA LYS A 401 0.92 24.27 12.37
C LYS A 401 1.61 25.63 12.18
N ASP A 402 1.55 26.21 10.98
CA ASP A 402 2.28 27.42 10.62
C ASP A 402 1.48 28.71 10.84
N TYR A 403 0.15 28.62 10.75
CA TYR A 403 -0.79 29.74 10.88
C TYR A 403 -1.85 29.50 11.94
N PRO A 404 -1.48 29.21 13.21
CA PRO A 404 -2.40 28.71 14.23
C PRO A 404 -3.62 29.61 14.51
N ASP A 405 -3.51 30.92 14.23
CA ASP A 405 -4.56 31.91 14.46
C ASP A 405 -5.50 32.11 13.24
N GLU A 406 -5.19 31.53 12.08
CA GLU A 406 -5.95 31.70 10.83
C GLU A 406 -6.91 30.53 10.59
N ASP A 407 -7.89 30.37 11.48
CA ASP A 407 -8.77 29.21 11.48
C ASP A 407 -9.62 29.02 10.21
N TRP A 408 -9.93 30.11 9.50
CA TRP A 408 -10.58 30.05 8.18
C TRP A 408 -9.70 29.36 7.13
N LEU A 409 -8.38 29.56 7.20
CA LEU A 409 -7.42 28.98 6.25
C LEU A 409 -7.24 27.48 6.52
N HIS A 410 -7.35 27.04 7.78
CA HIS A 410 -7.37 25.62 8.12
C HIS A 410 -8.58 24.93 7.50
N LEU A 411 -9.76 25.57 7.59
CA LEU A 411 -10.97 25.06 6.97
C LEU A 411 -10.87 25.09 5.45
N THR A 412 -10.30 26.15 4.85
CA THR A 412 -10.01 26.20 3.41
C THR A 412 -9.15 25.00 2.98
N GLY A 413 -8.12 24.65 3.75
CA GLY A 413 -7.33 23.42 3.57
C GLY A 413 -8.17 22.15 3.58
N LEU A 414 -9.11 22.03 4.51
CA LEU A 414 -9.97 20.85 4.58
C LEU A 414 -10.95 20.74 3.41
N ILE A 415 -11.40 21.86 2.82
CA ILE A 415 -12.52 21.83 1.88
C ILE A 415 -12.16 22.10 0.42
N HIS A 416 -10.94 22.53 0.11
CA HIS A 416 -10.56 22.99 -1.23
C HIS A 416 -10.91 22.00 -2.35
N ASP A 417 -10.72 20.72 -2.08
CA ASP A 417 -10.86 19.63 -3.03
C ASP A 417 -12.24 18.94 -2.99
N LEU A 418 -13.18 19.41 -2.15
CA LEU A 418 -14.48 18.75 -2.01
C LEU A 418 -15.36 18.82 -3.25
N GLY A 419 -15.03 19.69 -4.21
CA GLY A 419 -15.69 19.71 -5.51
C GLY A 419 -15.47 18.44 -6.34
N LYS A 420 -14.51 17.58 -5.95
CA LYS A 420 -14.28 16.28 -6.60
C LYS A 420 -15.46 15.32 -6.47
N VAL A 421 -16.47 15.62 -5.65
CA VAL A 421 -17.69 14.80 -5.54
C VAL A 421 -18.45 14.67 -6.85
N LEU A 422 -18.18 15.55 -7.83
CA LEU A 422 -18.68 15.43 -9.20
C LEU A 422 -18.36 14.08 -9.87
N LEU A 423 -17.33 13.37 -9.40
CA LEU A 423 -16.98 12.01 -9.84
C LEU A 423 -17.98 10.95 -9.34
N HIS A 424 -18.71 11.24 -8.26
CA HIS A 424 -19.59 10.27 -7.64
C HIS A 424 -20.94 10.20 -8.38
N PRO A 425 -21.54 9.00 -8.54
CA PRO A 425 -22.80 8.81 -9.27
C PRO A 425 -23.97 9.67 -8.77
N ALA A 426 -24.01 9.98 -7.47
CA ALA A 426 -25.03 10.87 -6.92
C ALA A 426 -24.95 12.33 -7.41
N PHE A 427 -23.82 12.74 -7.97
CA PHE A 427 -23.57 14.10 -8.46
C PHE A 427 -23.59 14.19 -9.98
N GLY A 428 -23.38 13.08 -10.67
CA GLY A 428 -23.48 13.02 -12.14
C GLY A 428 -22.44 12.13 -12.81
N GLU A 429 -21.47 11.60 -12.05
CA GLU A 429 -20.40 10.73 -12.58
C GLU A 429 -19.66 11.37 -13.76
N LEU A 430 -19.24 12.61 -13.57
CA LEU A 430 -18.50 13.31 -14.61
C LEU A 430 -17.15 12.63 -14.87
N PRO A 431 -16.68 12.61 -16.12
CA PRO A 431 -15.35 12.10 -16.42
C PRO A 431 -14.29 12.95 -15.72
N GLN A 432 -13.18 12.34 -15.29
CA GLN A 432 -12.15 13.04 -14.50
C GLN A 432 -11.65 14.34 -15.14
N TRP A 433 -11.51 14.37 -16.48
CA TRP A 433 -11.06 15.56 -17.20
C TRP A 433 -11.98 16.78 -17.03
N ALA A 434 -13.24 16.57 -16.65
CA ALA A 434 -14.22 17.63 -16.36
C ALA A 434 -14.34 17.94 -14.86
N VAL A 435 -13.48 17.38 -14.01
CA VAL A 435 -13.53 17.55 -12.55
C VAL A 435 -12.18 17.97 -11.97
N VAL A 436 -11.09 17.26 -12.28
CA VAL A 436 -9.76 17.48 -11.68
C VAL A 436 -8.79 18.14 -12.66
N GLY A 437 -7.56 18.38 -12.22
CA GLY A 437 -6.47 18.95 -13.02
C GLY A 437 -6.36 20.47 -12.98
N ASP A 438 -5.24 20.98 -13.53
CA ASP A 438 -4.96 22.41 -13.63
C ASP A 438 -6.05 23.14 -14.42
N THR A 439 -6.46 24.30 -13.93
CA THR A 439 -7.50 25.14 -14.54
C THR A 439 -6.92 26.29 -15.38
N PHE A 440 -7.69 26.75 -16.36
CA PHE A 440 -7.33 27.86 -17.24
C PHE A 440 -8.56 28.65 -17.71
N PRO A 441 -8.42 29.94 -18.07
CA PRO A 441 -9.52 30.71 -18.65
C PRO A 441 -9.93 30.17 -20.02
N VAL A 442 -11.24 29.94 -20.22
CA VAL A 442 -11.82 29.72 -21.55
C VAL A 442 -12.30 31.05 -22.14
N GLY A 443 -12.39 31.16 -23.46
CA GLY A 443 -12.91 32.37 -24.12
C GLY A 443 -11.90 33.51 -24.29
N CYS A 444 -10.62 33.27 -23.98
CA CYS A 444 -9.46 34.05 -24.42
C CYS A 444 -8.33 33.12 -24.86
N ALA A 445 -7.24 33.66 -25.41
CA ALA A 445 -6.10 32.86 -25.85
C ALA A 445 -5.51 32.00 -24.72
N PHE A 446 -5.16 30.75 -25.05
CA PHE A 446 -4.50 29.82 -24.13
C PHE A 446 -3.00 30.13 -24.05
N ASP A 447 -2.50 30.42 -22.85
CA ASP A 447 -1.11 30.79 -22.56
C ASP A 447 -0.20 29.54 -22.58
N GLU A 448 1.01 29.68 -23.11
CA GLU A 448 1.97 28.56 -23.26
C GLU A 448 2.42 27.95 -21.93
N SER A 449 2.22 28.66 -20.81
CA SER A 449 2.50 28.14 -19.46
C SER A 449 1.53 27.06 -18.97
N ILE A 450 0.38 26.89 -19.63
CA ILE A 450 -0.56 25.81 -19.32
C ILE A 450 0.10 24.47 -19.65
N VAL A 451 0.04 23.52 -18.72
CA VAL A 451 0.62 22.18 -18.87
C VAL A 451 0.12 21.53 -20.18
N HIS A 452 0.98 20.83 -20.92
CA HIS A 452 0.65 20.22 -22.22
C HIS A 452 -0.10 21.13 -23.23
N HIS A 453 0.22 22.43 -23.27
CA HIS A 453 -0.39 23.44 -24.16
C HIS A 453 -0.59 23.01 -25.62
N LYS A 454 0.33 22.19 -26.16
CA LYS A 454 0.29 21.68 -27.54
C LYS A 454 -1.06 21.09 -27.98
N TYR A 455 -1.84 20.52 -27.05
CA TYR A 455 -3.14 19.91 -27.36
C TYR A 455 -4.27 20.90 -27.60
N PHE A 456 -4.13 22.18 -27.19
CA PHE A 456 -5.15 23.19 -27.47
C PHE A 456 -5.35 23.41 -28.97
N GLN A 457 -4.39 23.05 -29.83
CA GLN A 457 -4.57 23.14 -31.29
C GLN A 457 -5.75 22.31 -31.82
N GLU A 458 -6.18 21.30 -31.07
CA GLU A 458 -7.34 20.45 -31.37
C GLU A 458 -8.66 20.98 -30.74
N ASN A 459 -8.60 21.94 -29.81
CA ASN A 459 -9.78 22.56 -29.21
C ASN A 459 -10.49 23.47 -30.24
N PRO A 460 -11.83 23.37 -30.40
CA PRO A 460 -12.58 24.20 -31.35
C PRO A 460 -12.49 25.72 -31.07
N ASP A 461 -12.31 26.12 -29.81
CA ASP A 461 -12.16 27.52 -29.41
C ASP A 461 -10.78 28.10 -29.76
N TYR A 462 -9.75 27.27 -29.97
CA TYR A 462 -8.38 27.72 -30.26
C TYR A 462 -8.27 28.55 -31.55
N LYS A 463 -9.05 28.19 -32.57
CA LYS A 463 -9.09 28.90 -33.86
C LYS A 463 -10.27 29.86 -33.98
N ASN A 464 -11.09 30.00 -32.94
CA ASN A 464 -12.25 30.87 -32.96
C ASN A 464 -11.80 32.34 -32.84
N PRO A 465 -12.08 33.21 -33.82
CA PRO A 465 -11.65 34.61 -33.79
C PRO A 465 -12.24 35.42 -32.63
N ALA A 466 -13.33 34.95 -32.01
CA ALA A 466 -13.90 35.58 -30.82
C ALA A 466 -13.09 35.28 -29.54
N TYR A 467 -12.33 34.18 -29.52
CA TYR A 467 -11.67 33.66 -28.31
C TYR A 467 -10.15 33.66 -28.43
N ASN A 468 -9.57 33.58 -29.62
CA ASN A 468 -8.13 33.40 -29.82
C ASN A 468 -7.28 34.68 -29.67
N THR A 469 -7.81 35.74 -29.07
CA THR A 469 -7.07 36.98 -28.78
C THR A 469 -6.74 37.06 -27.29
N LYS A 470 -5.80 37.94 -26.91
CA LYS A 470 -5.36 38.14 -25.52
C LYS A 470 -6.53 38.29 -24.52
N TYR A 471 -7.56 39.02 -24.92
CA TYR A 471 -8.74 39.27 -24.09
C TYR A 471 -9.94 38.40 -24.50
N GLY A 472 -10.04 37.99 -25.76
CA GLY A 472 -11.19 37.25 -26.27
C GLY A 472 -12.50 37.96 -25.94
N ILE A 473 -13.35 37.33 -25.13
CA ILE A 473 -14.63 37.91 -24.66
C ILE A 473 -14.51 38.81 -23.42
N TYR A 474 -13.33 38.92 -22.83
CA TYR A 474 -13.10 39.67 -21.58
C TYR A 474 -12.62 41.09 -21.82
N ARG A 475 -12.55 41.85 -20.73
CA ARG A 475 -11.96 43.19 -20.68
C ARG A 475 -10.75 43.20 -19.76
N GLU A 476 -9.82 44.12 -19.98
CA GLU A 476 -8.69 44.31 -19.09
C GLU A 476 -9.17 44.65 -17.66
N GLY A 477 -8.58 43.97 -16.67
CA GLY A 477 -8.91 44.16 -15.26
C GLY A 477 -10.38 43.87 -14.90
N CYS A 478 -11.06 42.99 -15.65
CA CYS A 478 -12.47 42.68 -15.39
C CYS A 478 -12.72 41.95 -14.06
N GLY A 479 -11.66 41.43 -13.43
CA GLY A 479 -11.77 40.56 -12.27
C GLY A 479 -11.92 39.10 -12.70
N LEU A 480 -11.21 38.21 -12.01
CA LEU A 480 -11.28 36.77 -12.28
C LEU A 480 -12.67 36.20 -11.97
N ASP A 481 -13.46 36.89 -11.16
CA ASP A 481 -14.83 36.50 -10.85
C ASP A 481 -15.74 36.51 -12.09
N ASN A 482 -15.43 37.40 -13.05
CA ASN A 482 -16.09 37.57 -14.34
C ASN A 482 -15.46 36.73 -15.48
N VAL A 483 -14.44 35.93 -15.17
CA VAL A 483 -13.78 35.03 -16.12
C VAL A 483 -14.38 33.63 -16.03
N PHE A 484 -14.72 33.03 -17.17
CA PHE A 484 -15.05 31.62 -17.22
C PHE A 484 -13.76 30.81 -17.16
N MET A 485 -13.60 30.05 -16.09
CA MET A 485 -12.53 29.06 -15.94
C MET A 485 -12.99 27.73 -16.52
N SER A 486 -12.06 26.90 -17.01
CA SER A 486 -12.30 25.49 -17.30
C SER A 486 -13.03 24.84 -16.12
N TRP A 487 -14.10 24.09 -16.41
CA TRP A 487 -14.99 23.56 -15.38
C TRP A 487 -14.31 22.44 -14.59
N GLY A 488 -14.49 22.45 -13.26
CA GLY A 488 -13.93 21.44 -12.37
C GLY A 488 -14.29 21.67 -10.90
N HIS A 489 -13.58 20.97 -10.01
CA HIS A 489 -13.80 20.98 -8.57
C HIS A 489 -13.66 22.37 -7.94
N ASP A 490 -12.71 23.20 -8.39
CA ASP A 490 -12.52 24.57 -7.92
C ASP A 490 -13.81 25.40 -8.02
N ASP A 491 -14.36 25.50 -9.23
CA ASP A 491 -15.50 26.38 -9.52
C ASP A 491 -16.79 25.82 -8.92
N TYR A 492 -16.95 24.48 -8.92
CA TYR A 492 -18.08 23.84 -8.27
C TYR A 492 -18.08 24.01 -6.75
N MET A 493 -16.94 23.78 -6.08
CA MET A 493 -16.85 23.96 -4.63
C MET A 493 -17.02 25.44 -4.23
N TYR A 494 -16.54 26.37 -5.05
CA TYR A 494 -16.82 27.79 -4.89
C TYR A 494 -18.33 28.10 -4.98
N LEU A 495 -19.05 27.52 -5.96
CA LEU A 495 -20.51 27.67 -6.06
C LEU A 495 -21.21 27.10 -4.83
N VAL A 496 -20.83 25.89 -4.37
CA VAL A 496 -21.34 25.29 -3.14
C VAL A 496 -21.16 26.24 -1.96
N ALA A 497 -19.96 26.78 -1.77
CA ALA A 497 -19.68 27.69 -0.65
C ALA A 497 -20.47 28.99 -0.73
N LYS A 498 -20.55 29.59 -1.93
CA LYS A 498 -21.22 30.87 -2.16
C LYS A 498 -22.74 30.77 -2.00
N GLU A 499 -23.37 29.81 -2.66
CA GLU A 499 -24.83 29.68 -2.67
C GLU A 499 -25.39 29.15 -1.34
N ASN A 500 -24.60 28.36 -0.59
CA ASN A 500 -24.91 28.00 0.80
C ASN A 500 -24.56 29.08 1.81
N LYS A 501 -24.16 30.29 1.36
CA LYS A 501 -23.90 31.47 2.20
C LYS A 501 -22.85 31.21 3.28
N SER A 502 -21.75 30.56 2.89
CA SER A 502 -20.58 30.43 3.76
C SER A 502 -20.12 31.81 4.27
N THR A 503 -19.61 31.85 5.50
CA THR A 503 -19.01 33.04 6.09
C THR A 503 -17.49 33.07 5.96
N LEU A 504 -16.91 32.21 5.11
CA LEU A 504 -15.48 32.27 4.77
C LEU A 504 -15.12 33.65 4.18
N PRO A 505 -13.93 34.19 4.51
CA PRO A 505 -13.46 35.44 3.93
C PRO A 505 -13.23 35.31 2.42
N SER A 506 -13.16 36.46 1.73
CA SER A 506 -12.91 36.52 0.28
C SER A 506 -11.65 35.74 -0.12
N ALA A 507 -10.58 35.83 0.66
CA ALA A 507 -9.35 35.05 0.46
C ALA A 507 -9.58 33.53 0.45
N GLY A 508 -10.42 33.01 1.37
CA GLY A 508 -10.74 31.58 1.43
C GLY A 508 -11.54 31.11 0.21
N LEU A 509 -12.52 31.91 -0.23
CA LEU A 509 -13.29 31.63 -1.45
C LEU A 509 -12.44 31.73 -2.71
N PHE A 510 -11.50 32.70 -2.75
CA PHE A 510 -10.56 32.87 -3.85
C PHE A 510 -9.60 31.69 -3.96
N ILE A 511 -9.06 31.20 -2.83
CA ILE A 511 -8.24 29.99 -2.80
C ILE A 511 -9.01 28.81 -3.40
N ILE A 512 -10.21 28.52 -2.90
CA ILE A 512 -11.02 27.38 -3.38
C ILE A 512 -11.22 27.46 -4.90
N ARG A 513 -11.53 28.64 -5.43
CA ARG A 513 -11.86 28.81 -6.85
C ARG A 513 -10.66 28.81 -7.80
N TYR A 514 -9.44 29.07 -7.31
CA TYR A 514 -8.29 29.30 -8.18
C TYR A 514 -7.02 28.52 -7.77
N HIS A 515 -7.11 27.57 -6.84
CA HIS A 515 -5.94 26.79 -6.40
C HIS A 515 -5.38 25.83 -7.46
N SER A 516 -6.19 25.46 -8.45
CA SER A 516 -5.74 24.72 -9.63
C SER A 516 -5.24 25.63 -10.75
N PHE A 517 -5.30 26.97 -10.62
CA PHE A 517 -4.94 27.91 -11.69
C PHE A 517 -3.42 28.17 -11.75
N TYR A 518 -2.63 27.12 -12.00
CA TYR A 518 -1.17 27.17 -11.93
C TYR A 518 -0.53 28.15 -12.92
N ALA A 519 -1.11 28.35 -14.10
CA ALA A 519 -0.64 29.36 -15.05
C ALA A 519 -0.61 30.76 -14.41
N LEU A 520 -1.57 31.09 -13.54
CA LEU A 520 -1.59 32.34 -12.79
C LEU A 520 -0.58 32.34 -11.64
N HIS A 521 -0.76 31.44 -10.65
CA HIS A 521 -0.04 31.59 -9.38
C HIS A 521 1.41 31.05 -9.40
N ARG A 522 1.78 30.26 -10.42
CA ARG A 522 3.15 29.74 -10.60
C ARG A 522 3.89 30.40 -11.77
N ALA A 523 3.21 30.63 -12.90
CA ALA A 523 3.82 31.19 -14.10
C ALA A 523 3.53 32.69 -14.32
N ASP A 524 2.76 33.32 -13.43
CA ASP A 524 2.40 34.75 -13.49
C ASP A 524 1.65 35.16 -14.78
N ALA A 525 1.03 34.21 -15.49
CA ALA A 525 0.19 34.46 -16.66
C ALA A 525 -1.18 35.04 -16.27
N TYR A 526 -1.94 35.56 -17.24
CA TYR A 526 -3.32 36.07 -17.08
C TYR A 526 -3.53 37.25 -16.11
N LYS A 527 -2.47 37.87 -15.58
CA LYS A 527 -2.57 39.05 -14.69
C LYS A 527 -3.33 40.23 -15.29
N HIS A 528 -3.44 40.33 -16.61
CA HIS A 528 -4.21 41.36 -17.30
C HIS A 528 -5.74 41.26 -17.09
N LEU A 529 -6.24 40.14 -16.56
CA LEU A 529 -7.66 39.94 -16.24
C LEU A 529 -7.98 40.27 -14.78
N MET A 530 -6.97 40.36 -13.90
CA MET A 530 -7.13 40.54 -12.46
C MET A 530 -7.54 41.97 -12.10
N ASN A 531 -8.42 42.11 -11.10
CA ASN A 531 -8.71 43.38 -10.44
C ASN A 531 -7.86 43.54 -9.15
N ALA A 532 -8.09 44.62 -8.40
CA ALA A 532 -7.32 44.90 -7.17
C ALA A 532 -7.53 43.83 -6.07
N GLU A 533 -8.76 43.33 -5.91
CA GLU A 533 -9.09 42.30 -4.92
C GLU A 533 -8.42 40.95 -5.26
N ASP A 534 -8.39 40.58 -6.54
CA ASP A 534 -7.69 39.38 -7.01
C ASP A 534 -6.19 39.43 -6.68
N ILE A 535 -5.57 40.61 -6.81
CA ILE A 535 -4.14 40.81 -6.52
C ILE A 535 -3.87 40.62 -5.03
N GLU A 536 -4.75 41.10 -4.17
CA GLU A 536 -4.63 40.92 -2.72
C GLU A 536 -4.78 39.43 -2.34
N ASN A 537 -5.81 38.77 -2.87
CA ASN A 537 -6.09 37.36 -2.58
C ASN A 537 -5.06 36.40 -3.17
N LEU A 538 -4.39 36.76 -4.28
CA LEU A 538 -3.32 35.96 -4.87
C LEU A 538 -2.16 35.70 -3.89
N ASN A 539 -1.91 36.62 -2.94
CA ASN A 539 -0.90 36.41 -1.91
C ASN A 539 -1.25 35.22 -1.01
N TRP A 540 -2.51 35.14 -0.58
CA TRP A 540 -3.03 34.02 0.21
C TRP A 540 -3.04 32.72 -0.59
N LEU A 541 -3.37 32.78 -1.88
CA LEU A 541 -3.30 31.60 -2.74
C LEU A 541 -1.87 31.05 -2.89
N LYS A 542 -0.87 31.92 -3.03
CA LYS A 542 0.54 31.50 -3.07
C LYS A 542 0.98 30.85 -1.76
N ILE A 543 0.50 31.34 -0.61
CA ILE A 543 0.72 30.70 0.69
C ILE A 543 0.06 29.32 0.72
N PHE A 544 -1.22 29.25 0.37
CA PHE A 544 -1.99 28.00 0.36
C PHE A 544 -1.37 26.92 -0.50
N ASN A 545 -0.96 27.27 -1.74
CA ASN A 545 -0.43 26.30 -2.71
C ASN A 545 0.81 25.55 -2.20
N LYS A 546 1.61 26.19 -1.32
CA LYS A 546 2.71 25.51 -0.63
C LYS A 546 2.20 24.29 0.15
N TYR A 547 1.09 24.43 0.87
CA TYR A 547 0.57 23.35 1.71
C TYR A 547 -0.15 22.29 0.91
N ASP A 548 -1.02 22.68 -0.02
CA ASP A 548 -1.70 21.75 -0.92
C ASP A 548 -0.68 20.86 -1.66
N LEU A 549 0.38 21.46 -2.21
CA LEU A 549 1.37 20.70 -2.97
C LEU A 549 2.29 19.86 -2.07
N TYR A 550 2.89 20.48 -1.05
CA TYR A 550 4.03 19.89 -0.35
C TYR A 550 3.64 19.09 0.91
N SER A 551 2.43 19.26 1.44
CA SER A 551 1.98 18.50 2.63
C SER A 551 1.64 17.05 2.31
N LYS A 552 1.50 16.71 1.03
CA LYS A 552 1.28 15.36 0.50
C LYS A 552 2.32 14.41 1.06
N SER A 553 1.87 13.50 1.93
CA SER A 553 2.74 12.63 2.72
C SER A 553 2.16 11.23 2.86
N LYS A 554 3.03 10.25 3.10
CA LYS A 554 2.60 8.89 3.52
C LYS A 554 2.28 8.80 5.02
N VAL A 555 2.59 9.86 5.78
CA VAL A 555 2.24 9.95 7.20
C VAL A 555 0.77 10.38 7.31
N ARG A 556 -0.08 9.47 7.78
CA ARG A 556 -1.52 9.71 7.92
C ARG A 556 -1.85 10.54 9.15
N ILE A 557 -2.91 11.32 9.05
CA ILE A 557 -3.46 12.10 10.16
C ILE A 557 -4.46 11.23 10.92
N ASP A 558 -4.38 11.23 12.25
CA ASP A 558 -5.39 10.57 13.08
C ASP A 558 -6.72 11.35 13.00
N VAL A 559 -7.60 10.88 12.10
CA VAL A 559 -8.88 11.53 11.77
C VAL A 559 -9.74 11.73 13.02
N GLU A 560 -9.87 10.71 13.86
CA GLU A 560 -10.74 10.79 15.06
C GLU A 560 -10.23 11.81 16.08
N LYS A 561 -8.91 11.98 16.16
CA LYS A 561 -8.29 12.99 17.03
C LYS A 561 -8.55 14.42 16.54
N VAL A 562 -8.52 14.67 15.23
CA VAL A 562 -8.65 16.03 14.67
C VAL A 562 -10.09 16.40 14.30
N LYS A 563 -10.96 15.41 14.06
CA LYS A 563 -12.36 15.58 13.68
C LYS A 563 -13.14 16.56 14.56
N PRO A 564 -13.07 16.53 15.90
CA PRO A 564 -13.79 17.50 16.74
C PRO A 564 -13.42 18.96 16.46
N TYR A 565 -12.14 19.22 16.16
CA TYR A 565 -11.66 20.55 15.81
C TYR A 565 -12.26 21.02 14.48
N TYR A 566 -12.17 20.20 13.44
CA TYR A 566 -12.67 20.57 12.12
C TYR A 566 -14.20 20.67 12.07
N LEU A 567 -14.93 19.82 12.78
CA LEU A 567 -16.39 19.96 12.93
C LEU A 567 -16.77 21.31 13.56
N SER A 568 -15.97 21.81 14.51
CA SER A 568 -16.20 23.13 15.11
C SER A 568 -15.99 24.28 14.11
N LEU A 569 -15.00 24.16 13.21
CA LEU A 569 -14.78 25.13 12.14
C LEU A 569 -15.89 25.07 11.09
N ILE A 570 -16.29 23.87 10.68
CA ILE A 570 -17.42 23.68 9.75
C ILE A 570 -18.66 24.39 10.29
N LYS A 571 -19.00 24.15 11.57
CA LYS A 571 -20.14 24.79 12.23
C LYS A 571 -20.01 26.32 12.31
N LYS A 572 -18.78 26.85 12.41
CA LYS A 572 -18.53 28.29 12.45
C LYS A 572 -18.76 28.94 11.08
N TYR A 573 -18.38 28.26 10.00
CA TYR A 573 -18.29 28.86 8.66
C TYR A 573 -19.39 28.43 7.68
N PHE A 574 -20.11 27.36 7.98
CA PHE A 574 -21.14 26.79 7.11
C PHE A 574 -22.40 26.40 7.90
N PRO A 575 -23.57 26.36 7.24
CA PRO A 575 -24.74 25.68 7.78
C PRO A 575 -24.48 24.18 8.01
N ASP A 576 -25.27 23.55 8.89
CA ASP A 576 -25.13 22.12 9.22
C ASP A 576 -25.32 21.20 8.00
N LYS A 577 -26.21 21.57 7.08
CA LYS A 577 -26.49 20.87 5.82
C LYS A 577 -26.39 21.85 4.66
N LEU A 578 -25.71 21.42 3.61
CA LEU A 578 -25.48 22.19 2.40
C LEU A 578 -26.21 21.52 1.24
N LYS A 579 -26.65 22.34 0.30
CA LYS A 579 -27.10 21.93 -1.02
C LYS A 579 -25.88 21.79 -1.93
N TRP A 580 -25.74 20.63 -2.54
CA TRP A 580 -24.67 20.30 -3.47
C TRP A 580 -25.23 20.05 -4.87
#